data_AF-A0A3C0VKI0-F1
#
_entry.id   AF-A0A3C0VKI0-F1
#
_cell.length_a   1.000
_cell.length_b   1.000
_cell.length_c   1.000
_cell.angle_alpha   90.00
_cell.angle_beta   90.00
_cell.angle_gamma   90.00
#
_symmetry.space_group_name_H-M   'P 1'
#
loop_
_entity.id
_entity.type
_entity.pdbx_description
1 polymer ?
#
loop_
_entity_poly.entity_id
_entity_poly.type
_entity_poly.pdbx_seq_one_letter_code
_entity_poly.pdbx_strand_id
1 'polypeptide(L)' 'MLDNFLGMFSADMAIDLGTANTLVYVKGRGIVLNEPSVVAIFNNSGRNQLLAVGDEA' A
#
# COMPACT_ATOMS: atom_id res chain seq x y z
N MET A 1 25.03 17.52 -2.52
CA MET A 1 25.95 16.48 -1.98
C MET A 1 25.22 15.58 -1.00
N LEU A 2 24.54 16.11 0.02
CA LEU A 2 23.66 15.31 0.89
C LEU A 2 22.46 14.68 0.15
N ASP A 3 21.90 15.37 -0.85
CA ASP A 3 20.70 14.90 -1.56
C ASP A 3 20.94 13.59 -2.33
N ASN A 4 22.12 13.38 -2.90
CA ASN A 4 22.49 12.12 -3.54
C ASN A 4 22.67 10.98 -2.54
N PHE A 5 23.12 11.28 -1.32
CA PHE A 5 23.28 10.27 -0.27
C PHE A 5 21.92 9.87 0.29
N LEU A 6 21.02 10.84 0.54
CA LEU A 6 19.64 10.59 0.96
C LEU A 6 18.83 9.88 -0.13
N GLY A 7 19.04 10.22 -1.40
CA GLY A 7 18.40 9.55 -2.55
C GLY A 7 18.79 8.07 -2.71
N MET A 8 19.93 7.64 -2.18
CA MET A 8 20.31 6.21 -2.15
C MET A 8 19.55 5.42 -1.09
N PHE A 9 19.05 6.10 -0.04
CA PHE A 9 18.17 5.54 1.00
C PHE A 9 16.68 5.86 0.77
N SER A 10 16.35 6.58 -0.31
CA SER A 10 15.00 6.83 -0.77
C SER A 10 14.35 5.52 -1.22
N ALA A 11 13.19 5.18 -0.66
CA ALA A 11 12.36 4.08 -1.17
C ALA A 11 11.57 4.57 -2.39
N ASP A 12 12.23 4.69 -3.54
CA ASP A 12 11.57 4.99 -4.80
C ASP A 12 10.49 3.93 -5.07
N MET A 13 9.23 4.35 -5.04
CA MET A 13 8.06 3.46 -5.07
C MET A 13 7.07 3.88 -6.16
N ALA A 14 6.47 2.89 -6.82
CA ALA A 14 5.29 3.07 -7.66
C ALA A 14 4.12 2.27 -7.06
N ILE A 15 2.93 2.87 -7.08
CA ILE A 15 1.70 2.25 -6.56
C ILE A 15 0.69 2.19 -7.70
N ASP A 16 0.17 1.00 -7.96
CA ASP A 16 -0.98 0.78 -8.85
C ASP A 16 -2.20 0.53 -7.99
N LEU A 17 -3.19 1.42 -8.08
CA LEU A 17 -4.44 1.37 -7.32
C LEU A 17 -5.57 0.88 -8.23
N GLY A 18 -5.51 -0.40 -8.59
CA GLY A 18 -6.55 -1.05 -9.38
C GLY A 18 -7.84 -1.25 -8.59
N THR A 19 -8.96 -1.41 -9.30
CA THR A 19 -10.26 -1.68 -8.66
C THR A 19 -10.32 -3.05 -7.98
N ALA A 20 -9.56 -4.02 -8.48
CA ALA A 20 -9.50 -5.38 -7.94
C ALA A 20 -8.28 -5.60 -7.04
N ASN A 21 -7.11 -5.07 -7.41
CA ASN A 21 -5.86 -5.29 -6.70
C ASN A 21 -5.05 -4.00 -6.60
N THR A 22 -4.33 -3.88 -5.48
CA THR A 22 -3.34 -2.84 -5.23
C THR A 22 -1.95 -3.48 -5.31
N LEU A 23 -1.09 -2.94 -6.16
CA LEU A 23 0.29 -3.39 -6.30
C LEU A 23 1.24 -2.28 -5.88
N VAL A 24 2.32 -2.66 -5.20
CA VAL A 24 3.40 -1.75 -4.85
C VAL A 24 4.71 -2.28 -5.42
N TYR A 25 5.38 -1.47 -6.22
CA TYR A 25 6.71 -1.73 -6.73
C TYR A 25 7.73 -0.84 -6.03
N VAL A 26 8.85 -1.42 -5.60
CA VAL A 26 10.01 -0.68 -5.07
C VAL A 26 11.20 -0.89 -5.98
N LYS A 27 11.83 0.22 -6.39
CA LYS A 27 13.00 0.20 -7.28
C LYS A 27 14.12 -0.67 -6.68
N GLY A 28 14.57 -1.64 -7.46
CA GLY A 28 15.60 -2.60 -7.03
C GLY A 28 15.10 -3.75 -6.16
N ARG A 29 13.81 -3.78 -5.78
CA ARG A 29 13.18 -4.91 -5.05
C ARG A 29 12.08 -5.61 -5.84
N GLY A 30 11.49 -4.95 -6.84
CA GLY A 30 10.37 -5.52 -7.59
C GLY A 30 9.02 -5.20 -6.94
N ILE A 31 8.01 -6.00 -7.24
CA ILE A 31 6.69 -5.92 -6.59
C ILE A 31 6.84 -6.45 -5.16
N VAL A 32 6.55 -5.61 -4.18
CA VAL A 32 6.65 -5.91 -2.75
C VAL A 32 5.29 -6.06 -2.07
N LEU A 33 4.21 -5.68 -2.74
CA LEU A 33 2.83 -5.87 -2.29
C LEU A 33 1.95 -6.16 -3.50
N ASN A 34 1.05 -7.13 -3.36
CA ASN A 34 -0.01 -7.44 -4.31
C ASN A 34 -1.21 -7.98 -3.52
N GLU A 35 -2.12 -7.08 -3.14
CA GLU A 35 -3.25 -7.37 -2.28
C GLU A 35 -4.55 -7.04 -3.00
N PRO A 36 -5.69 -7.69 -2.66
CA PRO A 36 -7.01 -7.20 -3.06
C PRO A 36 -7.24 -5.74 -2.66
N SER A 37 -7.86 -4.94 -3.53
CA SER A 37 -8.21 -3.53 -3.26
C SER A 37 -9.48 -3.41 -2.41
N VAL A 38 -9.49 -4.07 -1.26
CA VAL A 38 -10.67 -4.18 -0.39
C VAL A 38 -10.31 -3.91 1.07
N VAL A 39 -11.31 -3.45 1.83
CA VAL A 39 -11.22 -3.20 3.27
C VAL A 39 -12.48 -3.70 3.96
N ALA A 40 -12.33 -4.35 5.12
CA ALA A 40 -13.44 -4.67 5.99
C ALA A 40 -13.71 -3.53 6.98
N ILE A 41 -14.98 -3.17 7.09
CA ILE A 41 -15.45 -2.13 8.00
C ILE A 41 -16.56 -2.66 8.89
N PHE A 42 -16.48 -2.32 10.18
CA PHE A 42 -17.58 -2.47 11.13
C PHE A 42 -18.27 -1.12 11.31
N ASN A 43 -19.55 -1.03 10.96
CA ASN A 43 -20.34 0.16 11.24
C ASN A 43 -20.93 0.07 12.65
N ASN A 44 -20.43 0.90 13.55
CA ASN A 44 -21.01 1.06 14.88
C ASN A 44 -21.69 2.42 14.96
N SER A 45 -23.02 2.41 14.88
CA SER A 45 -23.85 3.60 15.10
C SER A 45 -23.46 4.78 14.20
N GLY A 46 -23.20 4.50 12.92
CA GLY A 46 -22.80 5.51 11.93
C GLY A 46 -21.31 5.83 11.91
N ARG A 47 -20.49 5.20 12.75
CA ARG A 47 -19.01 5.29 12.71
C ARG A 47 -18.44 4.03 12.09
N ASN A 48 -17.67 4.18 11.01
CA ASN A 48 -16.95 3.06 10.40
C ASN A 48 -15.63 2.84 11.13
N GLN A 49 -15.44 1.63 11.66
CA GLN A 49 -14.19 1.14 12.22
C GLN A 49 -13.55 0.18 11.21
N LEU A 50 -12.28 0.41 10.84
CA LEU A 50 -11.52 -0.51 10.01
C LEU A 50 -11.22 -1.79 10.79
N LEU A 51 -11.49 -2.95 10.20
CA LEU A 51 -11.19 -4.25 10.79
C LEU A 51 -9.95 -4.90 10.16
N ALA A 52 -9.89 -4.90 8.83
CA ALA A 52 -8.81 -5.49 8.05
C ALA A 52 -8.74 -4.91 6.63
N VAL A 53 -7.65 -5.21 5.92
CA VAL A 53 -7.34 -4.74 4.56
C VAL A 53 -6.73 -5.90 3.77
N GLY A 54 -6.83 -5.89 2.44
CA GLY A 54 -6.18 -6.92 1.61
C GLY A 54 -6.81 -8.30 1.77
N ASP A 55 -6.00 -9.35 1.77
CA ASP A 55 -6.46 -10.74 1.88
C ASP A 55 -7.15 -11.05 3.24
N GLU A 56 -6.84 -10.30 4.29
CA GLU A 56 -7.49 -10.46 5.60
C GLU A 56 -8.79 -9.65 5.77
N ALA A 57 -9.14 -8.82 4.79
CA ALA A 57 -10.39 -8.04 4.80
C ALA A 57 -11.63 -8.93 4.70
#